data_AF-A0A964U458-F1
#
_entry.id   AF-A0A964U458-F1
#
_cell.length_a   1.000
_cell.length_b   1.000
_cell.length_c   1.000
_cell.angle_alpha   90.00
_cell.angle_beta   90.00
_cell.angle_gamma   90.00
#
_symmetry.space_group_name_H-M   'P 1'
#
loop_
_entity.id
_entity.type
_entity.pdbx_description
1 polymer ?
#
loop_
_entity_poly.entity_id
_entity_poly.type
_entity_poly.pdbx_seq_one_letter_code
_entity_poly.pdbx_strand_id
1 'polypeptide(L)'
;VVLNMWWRMPAQAVDTHIFRVGNRTGICPGRDVEKVERAIEDHVPADYQLHAHHWLILHGRYTCKARKPACGTCLIRDLCQFEEKTP
;
A
#
# COMPACT_ATOMS: atom_id res chain seq x y z
N VAL A 1 0.35 -12.87 4.10
CA VAL A 1 -1.12 -13.08 4.20
C VAL A 1 -1.48 -14.15 5.23
N VAL A 2 -1.01 -15.39 5.10
CA VAL A 2 -1.38 -16.50 6.02
C VAL A 2 -1.04 -16.23 7.49
N LEU A 3 0.20 -15.81 7.79
CA LEU A 3 0.63 -15.48 9.16
C LEU A 3 -0.19 -14.33 9.78
N ASN A 4 -0.57 -13.34 8.96
CA ASN A 4 -1.38 -12.21 9.39
C ASN A 4 -2.84 -12.60 9.65
N MET A 5 -3.49 -13.28 8.72
CA MET A 5 -4.91 -13.62 8.84
C MET A 5 -5.19 -14.70 9.88
N TRP A 6 -4.35 -15.74 9.92
CA TRP A 6 -4.62 -16.92 10.73
C TRP A 6 -3.95 -16.87 12.10
N TRP A 7 -2.70 -16.37 12.15
CA TRP A 7 -1.91 -16.30 13.38
C TRP A 7 -1.82 -14.89 13.99
N ARG A 8 -2.47 -13.89 13.38
CA ARG A 8 -2.45 -12.48 13.82
C ARG A 8 -1.05 -11.91 13.98
N MET A 9 -0.08 -12.43 13.24
CA MET A 9 1.28 -11.89 13.20
C MET A 9 1.35 -10.73 12.20
N PRO A 10 1.95 -9.58 12.54
CA PRO A 10 1.96 -8.39 11.69
C PRO A 10 2.91 -8.50 10.48
N ALA A 11 2.90 -9.62 9.76
CA ALA A 11 3.70 -9.85 8.56
C ALA A 11 3.10 -9.15 7.33
N GLN A 12 3.87 -8.26 6.71
CA GLN A 12 3.44 -7.45 5.56
C GLN A 12 3.79 -8.09 4.23
N ALA A 13 2.94 -9.00 3.76
CA ALA A 13 3.12 -9.52 2.40
C ALA A 13 2.96 -8.40 1.36
N VAL A 14 3.99 -8.13 0.57
CA VAL A 14 3.94 -7.13 -0.50
C VAL A 14 3.67 -7.82 -1.84
N ASP A 15 2.54 -7.49 -2.44
CA ASP A 15 2.18 -7.92 -3.80
C ASP A 15 2.34 -6.78 -4.82
N THR A 16 1.95 -7.03 -6.07
CA THR A 16 2.03 -6.01 -7.13
C THR A 16 1.13 -4.79 -6.90
N HIS A 17 0.06 -4.92 -6.11
CA HIS A 17 -0.83 -3.81 -5.77
C HIS A 17 -0.18 -2.93 -4.71
N ILE A 18 0.28 -3.55 -3.62
CA ILE A 18 0.93 -2.88 -2.49
C ILE A 18 2.23 -2.21 -2.96
N PHE A 19 3.06 -2.92 -3.73
CA PHE A 19 4.31 -2.38 -4.27
C PHE A 19 4.07 -1.10 -5.09
N ARG A 20 3.04 -1.10 -5.95
CA ARG A 20 2.66 0.08 -6.74
C ARG A 20 2.10 1.19 -5.86
N VAL A 21 1.22 0.87 -4.93
CA VAL A 21 0.60 1.86 -4.03
C VAL A 21 1.68 2.52 -3.17
N GLY A 22 2.54 1.75 -2.52
CA GLY A 22 3.63 2.25 -1.67
C GLY A 22 4.54 3.21 -2.41
N ASN A 23 4.97 2.84 -3.62
CA ASN A 23 5.84 3.69 -4.44
C ASN A 23 5.14 4.94 -5.01
N ARG A 24 3.88 4.84 -5.48
CA ARG A 24 3.17 6.01 -6.01
C ARG A 24 2.78 7.01 -4.92
N THR A 25 2.27 6.51 -3.80
CA THR A 25 1.78 7.36 -2.71
C THR A 25 2.92 8.00 -1.92
N GLY A 26 4.11 7.38 -1.93
CA GLY A 26 5.24 7.79 -1.11
C GLY A 26 5.19 7.25 0.32
N ILE A 27 4.20 6.40 0.66
CA ILE A 27 4.06 5.82 2.01
C ILE A 27 5.24 4.90 2.32
N CYS A 28 5.62 4.06 1.35
CA CYS A 28 6.67 3.05 1.50
C CYS A 28 7.43 2.89 0.16
N PRO A 29 8.27 3.86 -0.23
CA PRO A 29 9.04 3.77 -1.47
C PRO A 29 10.16 2.73 -1.33
N GLY A 30 10.32 1.89 -2.34
CA GLY A 30 11.31 0.81 -2.33
C GLY A 30 11.55 0.24 -3.71
N ARG A 31 12.81 -0.07 -4.02
CA ARG A 31 13.23 -0.59 -5.33
C ARG A 31 12.82 -2.06 -5.53
N ASP A 32 12.68 -2.80 -4.45
CA ASP A 32 12.32 -4.22 -4.44
C ASP A 32 11.27 -4.49 -3.35
N VAL A 33 10.73 -5.70 -3.36
CA VAL A 33 9.64 -6.13 -2.48
C VAL A 33 10.06 -6.10 -1.01
N GLU A 34 11.28 -6.54 -0.70
CA GLU A 34 11.81 -6.60 0.67
C GLU A 34 11.95 -5.20 1.28
N LYS A 35 12.40 -4.22 0.48
CA LYS A 35 12.50 -2.82 0.92
C LYS A 35 11.14 -2.21 1.18
N VAL A 36 10.14 -2.51 0.33
CA VAL A 36 8.77 -2.03 0.54
C VAL A 36 8.16 -2.69 1.78
N GLU A 37 8.35 -4.00 1.98
CA GLU A 37 7.86 -4.73 3.16
C GLU A 37 8.40 -4.10 4.44
N ARG A 38 9.71 -3.94 4.53
CA ARG A 38 10.35 -3.30 5.68
C ARG A 38 9.92 -1.86 5.87
N ALA A 39 9.76 -1.09 4.79
CA ALA A 39 9.25 0.27 4.89
C ALA A 39 7.82 0.32 5.43
N ILE A 40 6.96 -0.66 5.11
CA ILE A 40 5.61 -0.74 5.71
C ILE A 40 5.73 -1.02 7.21
N GLU A 41 6.57 -1.97 7.60
CA GLU A 41 6.79 -2.31 9.02
C GLU A 41 7.36 -1.11 9.83
N ASP A 42 8.25 -0.32 9.23
CA ASP A 42 8.88 0.83 9.88
C ASP A 42 7.94 2.06 9.96
N HIS A 43 7.09 2.28 8.95
CA HIS A 43 6.26 3.50 8.85
C HIS A 43 4.82 3.32 9.37
N VAL A 44 4.30 2.09 9.38
CA VAL A 44 2.94 1.82 9.87
C VAL A 44 2.98 1.53 11.37
N PRO A 45 2.28 2.33 12.20
CA PRO A 45 2.20 2.07 13.64
C PRO A 45 1.66 0.66 13.93
N ALA A 46 2.16 0.04 15.00
CA ALA A 46 1.87 -1.36 15.36
C ALA A 46 0.36 -1.68 15.39
N ASP A 47 -0.45 -0.75 15.90
CA ASP A 47 -1.92 -0.87 16.01
C ASP A 47 -2.61 -1.08 14.64
N TYR A 48 -1.98 -0.61 13.56
CA TYR A 48 -2.54 -0.69 12.22
C TYR A 48 -1.94 -1.80 11.36
N GLN A 49 -0.82 -2.41 11.78
CA GLN A 49 -0.11 -3.37 10.94
C GLN A 49 -0.93 -4.60 10.57
N LEU A 50 -1.81 -5.07 11.46
CA LEU A 50 -2.67 -6.22 11.14
C LEU A 50 -3.58 -5.94 9.93
N HIS A 51 -4.06 -4.71 9.79
CA HIS A 51 -5.04 -4.33 8.76
C HIS A 51 -4.43 -3.62 7.56
N ALA A 52 -3.25 -3.02 7.72
CA ALA A 52 -2.57 -2.23 6.68
C ALA A 52 -2.43 -3.01 5.36
N HIS A 53 -2.03 -4.28 5.42
CA HIS A 53 -1.95 -5.15 4.25
C HIS A 53 -3.27 -5.15 3.45
N HIS A 54 -4.40 -5.40 4.11
CA HIS A 54 -5.72 -5.46 3.48
C HIS A 54 -6.16 -4.10 2.92
N TRP A 55 -5.89 -3.01 3.63
CA TRP A 55 -6.22 -1.67 3.13
C TRP A 55 -5.43 -1.32 1.88
N LEU A 56 -4.12 -1.58 1.88
CA LEU A 56 -3.24 -1.26 0.75
C LEU A 56 -3.55 -2.11 -0.49
N ILE A 57 -3.80 -3.42 -0.32
CA ILE A 57 -4.18 -4.28 -1.46
C ILE A 57 -5.53 -3.90 -2.05
N LEU A 58 -6.55 -3.63 -1.21
CA LEU A 58 -7.88 -3.23 -1.68
C LEU A 58 -7.82 -1.86 -2.37
N HIS A 59 -7.06 -0.92 -1.81
CA HIS A 59 -6.83 0.37 -2.43
C HIS A 59 -6.14 0.24 -3.79
N GLY A 60 -5.09 -0.56 -3.89
CA GLY A 60 -4.37 -0.82 -5.14
C GLY A 60 -5.18 -1.62 -6.17
N ARG A 61 -6.15 -2.43 -5.72
CA ARG A 61 -7.04 -3.20 -6.61
C ARG A 61 -8.17 -2.34 -7.18
N TYR A 62 -8.82 -1.53 -6.34
CA TYR A 62 -10.06 -0.85 -6.73
C TYR A 62 -9.90 0.64 -7.04
N THR A 63 -8.88 1.31 -6.48
CA THR A 63 -8.68 2.76 -6.65
C THR A 63 -7.38 3.07 -7.40
N CYS A 64 -6.22 2.70 -6.84
CA CYS A 64 -4.91 2.93 -7.44
C CYS A 64 -4.53 1.82 -8.44
N LYS A 65 -5.37 1.67 -9.47
CA LYS A 65 -5.19 0.69 -10.54
C LYS A 65 -3.89 0.95 -11.32
N ALA A 66 -3.33 -0.11 -11.90
CA ALA A 66 -2.10 -0.03 -12.68
C ALA A 66 -2.23 0.93 -13.87
N ARG A 67 -3.32 0.78 -14.63
CA ARG A 67 -3.70 1.65 -15.75
C ARG A 67 -4.84 2.56 -15.30
N LYS A 68 -4.76 3.85 -15.61
CA LYS A 68 -5.76 4.88 -15.29
C LYS A 68 -6.25 4.76 -13.82
N PRO A 69 -5.42 5.14 -12.83
CA PRO A 69 -5.87 5.15 -11.44
C PRO A 69 -7.13 6.03 -11.29
N ALA A 70 -7.94 5.82 -10.27
CA ALA A 70 -9.11 6.63 -9.99
C ALA A 70 -8.74 7.76 -9.01
N CYS A 71 -7.80 8.63 -9.40
CA CYS A 71 -7.29 9.67 -8.51
C CYS A 71 -8.37 10.70 -8.17
N GLY A 72 -9.35 10.98 -9.04
CA GLY A 72 -10.45 11.91 -8.76
C GLY A 72 -11.31 11.56 -7.54
N THR A 73 -11.50 10.26 -7.31
CA THR A 73 -12.30 9.73 -6.20
C THR A 73 -11.44 9.10 -5.11
N CYS A 74 -10.13 9.33 -5.14
CA CYS A 74 -9.21 8.73 -4.19
C CYS A 74 -9.28 9.45 -2.84
N LEU A 75 -9.52 8.70 -1.77
CA LEU A 75 -9.63 9.22 -0.40
C LEU A 75 -8.35 9.91 0.11
N ILE A 76 -7.19 9.53 -0.43
CA ILE A 76 -5.87 10.04 -0.02
C ILE A 76 -5.21 10.86 -1.14
N ARG A 77 -6.00 11.44 -2.06
CA ARG A 77 -5.48 12.15 -3.24
C ARG A 77 -4.57 13.31 -2.85
N ASP A 78 -4.96 14.07 -1.84
CA ASP A 78 -4.27 15.24 -1.30
C ASP A 78 -2.93 14.86 -0.64
N LEU A 79 -2.86 13.72 0.03
CA LEU A 79 -1.66 13.20 0.69
C LEU A 79 -0.71 12.46 -0.27
N CYS A 80 -1.24 11.94 -1.38
CA CYS A 80 -0.48 11.12 -2.33
C CYS A 80 0.54 11.96 -3.11
N GLN A 81 1.80 11.53 -3.12
CA GLN A 81 2.91 12.22 -3.81
C GLN A 81 3.02 11.90 -5.31
N PHE A 82 2.12 11.08 -5.86
CA PHE A 82 2.14 10.73 -7.28
C PHE A 82 1.88 11.95 -8.17
N GLU A 83 2.78 12.27 -9.10
CA GLU A 83 2.67 13.48 -9.94
C GLU A 83 1.62 13.34 -11.05
N GLU A 84 1.57 12.19 -11.73
CA GLU A 84 0.66 11.94 -12.86
C GLU A 84 -0.76 11.57 -12.41
N LYS A 85 -1.37 12.38 -11.54
CA LYS A 85 -2.74 12.13 -11.05
C LYS A 85 -3.74 12.23 -12.19
N THR A 86 -4.56 11.21 -12.31
CA THR A 86 -5.72 11.26 -13.21
C THR A 86 -6.81 12.18 -12.66
N PRO A 87 -7.65 12.77 -13.53
CA PRO A 87 -8.84 13.49 -13.11
C PRO A 87 -9.77 12.64 -12.23
#